data_AF-A0A1Y0ER85-F1
#
_entry.id   AF-A0A1Y0ER85-F1
#
_cell.length_a   1.000
_cell.length_b   1.000
_cell.length_c   1.000
_cell.angle_alpha   90.00
_cell.angle_beta   90.00
_cell.angle_gamma   90.00
#
_symmetry.space_group_name_H-M   'P 1'
#
loop_
_entity.id
_entity.type
_entity.pdbx_description
1 polymer ?
#
loop_
_entity_poly.entity_id
_entity_poly.type
_entity_poly.pdbx_seq_one_letter_code
_entity_poly.pdbx_strand_id
1 'polypeptide(L)' 'MKHSETNAEGEPPTVAAEWVLASKFQELTGVTRETVKQRKKCGVWREGIQVAVVRRRLYVNIKAADQWIRDQIPQPRRA' A
#
# COMPACT_ATOMS: atom_id res chain seq x y z
N MET A 1 16.95 -13.22 15.42
CA MET A 1 16.60 -13.04 14.00
C MET A 1 15.27 -13.73 13.74
N LYS A 2 14.45 -13.17 12.85
CA LYS A 2 13.12 -13.63 12.39
C LYS A 2 11.95 -13.06 13.18
N HIS A 3 11.29 -12.12 12.52
CA HIS A 3 10.13 -11.37 12.98
C HIS A 3 8.93 -12.32 13.12
N SER A 4 8.27 -12.22 14.27
CA SER A 4 7.06 -12.94 14.62
C SER A 4 5.96 -12.67 13.60
N GLU A 5 5.63 -13.72 12.86
CA GLU A 5 4.43 -13.81 12.05
C GLU A 5 3.28 -14.15 13.01
N THR A 6 2.36 -13.21 13.22
CA THR A 6 1.14 -13.47 13.98
C THR A 6 -0.05 -13.02 13.16
N ASN A 7 -0.58 -14.04 12.50
CA ASN A 7 -1.90 -14.13 11.89
C ASN A 7 -2.95 -13.48 12.82
N ALA A 8 -3.71 -12.51 12.33
CA ALA A 8 -4.97 -12.17 12.97
C ALA A 8 -5.95 -11.63 11.94
N GLU A 9 -6.92 -12.50 11.66
CA GLU A 9 -8.26 -12.29 11.13
C GLU A 9 -8.92 -11.05 11.77
N GLY A 10 -9.55 -10.24 10.93
CA GLY A 10 -10.25 -9.02 11.33
C GLY A 10 -10.89 -8.44 10.09
N GLU A 11 -12.21 -8.62 9.99
CA GLU A 11 -13.05 -8.42 8.82
C GLU A 11 -12.70 -7.17 7.99
N PRO A 12 -12.51 -7.30 6.66
CA PRO A 12 -12.29 -6.14 5.80
C PRO A 12 -13.58 -5.32 5.69
N PRO A 13 -13.51 -3.98 5.72
CA PRO A 13 -14.68 -3.15 5.43
C PRO A 13 -15.15 -3.42 3.99
N THR A 14 -16.40 -3.85 3.86
CA THR A 14 -17.11 -4.17 2.62
C THR A 14 -17.35 -2.92 1.78
N VAL A 15 -16.31 -2.42 1.12
CA VAL A 15 -16.41 -1.41 0.05
C VAL A 15 -15.30 -1.63 -0.97
N ALA A 16 -15.41 -2.68 -1.81
CA ALA A 16 -14.81 -2.86 -3.14
C ALA A 16 -13.36 -2.37 -3.42
N ALA A 17 -12.57 -2.13 -2.38
CA ALA A 17 -11.21 -1.63 -2.43
C ALA A 17 -10.35 -2.74 -1.83
N GLU A 18 -9.48 -3.31 -2.65
CA GLU A 18 -8.55 -4.36 -2.25
C GLU A 18 -7.48 -3.74 -1.33
N TRP A 19 -7.86 -3.47 -0.08
CA TRP A 19 -6.94 -3.04 0.97
C TRP A 19 -6.17 -4.25 1.46
N VAL A 20 -4.86 -4.25 1.24
CA VAL A 20 -3.99 -5.33 1.68
C VAL A 20 -2.97 -4.84 2.67
N LEU A 21 -2.46 -5.74 3.49
CA LEU A 21 -1.33 -5.44 4.37
C LEU A 21 -0.12 -4.98 3.55
N ALA A 22 0.66 -4.05 4.08
CA ALA A 22 1.87 -3.59 3.42
C ALA A 22 2.86 -4.73 3.12
N SER A 23 2.88 -5.79 3.94
CA SER A 23 3.64 -7.01 3.65
C SER A 23 3.15 -7.69 2.37
N LYS A 24 1.83 -7.85 2.21
CA LYS A 24 1.24 -8.47 1.01
C LYS A 24 1.42 -7.58 -0.22
N PHE A 25 1.29 -6.26 -0.07
CA PHE A 25 1.53 -5.31 -1.14
C PHE A 25 2.96 -5.39 -1.69
N GLN A 26 3.94 -5.60 -0.79
CA GLN A 26 5.33 -5.82 -1.18
C GLN A 26 5.49 -7.09 -2.00
N GLU A 27 4.82 -8.19 -1.66
CA GLU A 27 4.86 -9.42 -2.46
C GLU A 27 4.24 -9.24 -3.85
N LEU A 28 3.15 -8.47 -3.95
CA LEU A 28 2.42 -8.27 -5.20
C LEU A 28 3.11 -7.30 -6.17
N THR A 29 3.70 -6.21 -5.65
CA THR A 29 4.21 -5.10 -6.47
C THR A 29 5.73 -4.95 -6.41
N GLY A 30 6.40 -5.66 -5.51
CA GLY A 30 7.81 -5.45 -5.18
C GLY A 30 8.08 -4.18 -4.36
N VAL A 31 7.08 -3.34 -4.09
CA VAL A 31 7.26 -2.10 -3.32
C VAL A 31 7.44 -2.42 -1.84
N THR A 32 8.64 -2.15 -1.31
CA THR A 32 8.96 -2.47 0.09
C THR A 32 8.12 -1.68 1.09
N ARG A 33 7.88 -2.26 2.27
CA ARG A 33 7.21 -1.58 3.39
C ARG A 33 7.86 -0.26 3.77
N GLU A 34 9.19 -0.18 3.67
CA GLU A 34 9.97 1.03 3.92
C GLU A 34 9.61 2.13 2.91
N THR A 35 9.48 1.77 1.62
CA THR A 35 9.03 2.70 0.57
C THR A 35 7.62 3.22 0.85
N VAL A 36 6.70 2.36 1.29
CA VAL A 36 5.34 2.77 1.68
C VAL A 36 5.39 3.77 2.84
N LYS A 37 6.19 3.50 3.88
CA LYS A 37 6.37 4.44 5.01
C LYS A 37 6.99 5.76 4.56
N GLN A 38 8.00 5.72 3.69
CA GLN A 38 8.65 6.91 3.17
C GLN A 38 7.66 7.75 2.35
N ARG A 39 6.87 7.13 1.47
CA ARG A 39 5.82 7.80 0.69
C ARG A 39 4.74 8.42 1.58
N LYS A 40 4.35 7.74 2.66
CA LYS A 40 3.49 8.31 3.70
C LYS A 40 4.16 9.52 4.37
N LYS A 41 5.42 9.40 4.79
CA LYS A 41 6.18 10.46 5.47
C LYS A 41 6.39 11.69 4.58
N CYS A 42 6.62 11.49 3.28
CA CYS A 42 6.74 12.57 2.30
C CYS A 42 5.38 13.22 1.95
N GLY A 43 4.26 12.71 2.47
CA GLY A 43 2.92 13.23 2.16
C GLY A 43 2.41 12.87 0.76
N VAL A 44 3.16 12.05 0.03
CA VAL A 44 2.78 11.56 -1.32
C VAL A 44 1.62 10.57 -1.21
N TRP A 45 1.66 9.72 -0.19
CA TRP A 45 0.59 8.76 0.10
C TRP A 45 -0.25 9.23 1.27
N ARG A 46 -1.53 9.51 1.02
CA ARG A 46 -2.47 10.02 2.03
C ARG A 46 -3.15 8.91 2.80
N GLU A 47 -3.28 9.12 4.11
CA GLU A 47 -4.03 8.22 4.99
C GLU A 47 -5.52 8.27 4.65
N GLY A 48 -6.16 7.11 4.47
CA GLY A 48 -7.54 6.97 3.99
C GLY A 48 -7.68 6.85 2.45
N ILE A 49 -6.64 7.14 1.67
CA ILE A 49 -6.66 7.03 0.20
C ILE A 49 -5.79 5.88 -0.29
N GLN A 50 -4.47 6.04 -0.17
CA GLN A 50 -3.48 5.03 -0.60
C GLN A 50 -3.02 4.16 0.55
N VAL A 51 -2.94 4.74 1.76
CA VAL A 51 -2.51 4.03 2.98
C VAL A 51 -3.54 4.20 4.07
N ALA A 52 -3.65 3.24 4.98
CA ALA A 52 -4.46 3.37 6.18
C ALA A 52 -3.76 2.67 7.33
N VAL A 53 -3.73 3.29 8.51
CA VAL A 53 -3.25 2.63 9.73
C VAL A 53 -4.45 2.23 10.57
N VAL A 54 -4.73 0.94 10.64
CA VAL A 54 -5.86 0.39 11.41
C VAL A 54 -5.30 -0.50 12.50
N ARG A 55 -5.61 -0.22 13.77
CA ARG A 55 -5.15 -1.00 14.94
C ARG A 55 -3.64 -1.33 14.89
N ARG A 56 -2.82 -0.30 14.63
CA ARG A 56 -1.33 -0.38 14.49
C ARG A 56 -0.82 -1.18 13.29
N ARG A 57 -1.67 -1.60 12.37
CA ARG A 57 -1.29 -2.28 11.12
C ARG A 57 -1.40 -1.32 9.93
N LEU A 58 -0.43 -1.42 9.01
CA LEU A 58 -0.37 -0.60 7.80
C LEU A 58 -1.04 -1.34 6.64
N TYR A 59 -2.14 -0.79 6.17
CA TYR A 59 -2.86 -1.23 4.99
C TYR A 59 -2.54 -0.30 3.83
N VAL A 60 -2.50 -0.89 2.63
CA VAL A 60 -2.27 -0.20 1.37
C VAL A 60 -3.45 -0.55 0.47
N ASN A 61 -4.08 0.46 -0.11
CA ASN A 61 -5.11 0.29 -1.11
C ASN A 61 -4.44 -0.04 -2.44
N ILE A 62 -4.60 -1.26 -2.95
CA ILE A 62 -3.94 -1.70 -4.19
C ILE A 62 -4.36 -0.80 -5.36
N LYS A 63 -5.65 -0.50 -5.52
CA LYS A 63 -6.16 0.28 -6.66
C LYS A 63 -5.59 1.69 -6.67
N ALA A 64 -5.65 2.37 -5.53
CA ALA A 64 -5.13 3.74 -5.42
C ALA A 64 -3.60 3.79 -5.55
N ALA A 65 -2.90 2.80 -5.00
CA ALA A 65 -1.44 2.71 -5.12
C ALA A 65 -0.99 2.38 -6.55
N ASP A 66 -1.63 1.42 -7.22
CA ASP A 66 -1.38 1.07 -8.63
C ASP A 66 -1.66 2.25 -9.56
N GLN A 67 -2.80 2.92 -9.39
CA GLN A 67 -3.12 4.12 -10.17
C GLN A 67 -2.07 5.23 -10.00
N TRP A 68 -1.61 5.45 -8.77
CA TRP A 68 -0.55 6.40 -8.49
C TRP A 68 0.78 5.98 -9.12
N ILE A 69 1.16 4.70 -9.03
CA ILE A 69 2.39 4.20 -9.66
C ILE A 69 2.34 4.42 -11.18
N ARG A 70 1.20 4.12 -11.83
CA ARG A 70 1.01 4.33 -13.26
C ARG A 70 1.13 5.81 -13.65
N ASP A 71 0.61 6.71 -12.83
CA ASP A 71 0.72 8.16 -13.02
C ASP A 71 2.18 8.64 -12.94
N GLN A 72 3.00 7.99 -12.11
CA GLN A 72 4.42 8.32 -11.96
C GLN A 72 5.32 7.71 -13.03
N ILE A 73 4.87 6.69 -13.75
CA ILE A 73 5.63 6.14 -14.88
C ILE A 73 5.45 7.15 -16.03
N PRO A 74 6.49 7.91 -16.42
CA PRO A 74 6.37 8.80 -17.56
C PRO A 74 6.04 7.93 -18.77
N GLN A 75 4.82 8.08 -19.29
CA GLN A 75 4.52 7.45 -20.57
C GLN A 75 5.52 8.01 -21.57
N PRO A 76 6.23 7.17 -22.35
CA PRO A 76 7.03 7.66 -23.44
C PRO A 76 6.07 8.46 -24.32
N ARG A 77 6.25 9.79 -24.34
CA ARG A 77 5.61 10.62 -25.35
C ARG A 77 6.12 10.09 -26.68
N ARG A 78 5.30 9.27 -27.35
CA ARG A 78 5.47 9.05 -28.78
C ARG A 78 5.17 10.39 -29.45
N ALA A 79 6.23 11.14 -29.72
CA ALA A 79 6.27 12.22 -30.70
C ALA A 79 7.74 12.39 -31.11
#